data_AF-A0A7J5WTK3-F1
#
_entry.id   AF-A0A7J5WTK3-F1
#
_cell.length_a   1.000
_cell.length_b   1.000
_cell.length_c   1.000
_cell.angle_alpha   90.00
_cell.angle_beta   90.00
_cell.angle_gamma   90.00
#
_symmetry.space_group_name_H-M   'P 1'
#
loop_
_entity.id
_entity.type
_entity.pdbx_description
1 polymer ?
#
loop_
_entity_poly.entity_id
_entity_poly.type
_entity_poly.pdbx_seq_one_letter_code
_entity_poly.pdbx_strand_id
1 'polypeptide(L)'
;MKLDEPRYAAFRWLADASDPDSESTLVEFWIADSGSGVILKVVESGFAALSGSDADRRAKFDGNTEGWKIELELARTHLTSGSRA
;
A
#
# COMPACT_ATOMS: atom_id res chain seq x y z
N MET A 1 3.87 -2.82 -13.48
CA MET A 1 4.34 -3.41 -12.21
C MET A 1 5.86 -3.48 -12.24
N LYS A 2 6.52 -3.33 -11.09
CA LYS A 2 7.97 -3.56 -10.94
C LYS A 2 8.20 -4.39 -9.68
N LEU A 3 8.98 -5.47 -9.81
CA LEU A 3 9.29 -6.41 -8.72
C LEU A 3 10.81 -6.59 -8.63
N ASP A 4 11.34 -6.62 -7.41
CA ASP A 4 12.71 -6.96 -7.08
C ASP A 4 12.71 -7.73 -5.75
N GLU A 5 12.71 -9.06 -5.86
CA GLU A 5 12.49 -9.93 -4.70
C GLU A 5 13.74 -10.05 -3.81
N PRO A 6 13.59 -10.05 -2.47
CA PRO A 6 12.36 -9.81 -1.70
C PRO A 6 12.14 -8.33 -1.33
N ARG A 7 12.93 -7.41 -1.90
CA ARG A 7 13.14 -6.07 -1.35
C ARG A 7 12.10 -5.04 -1.77
N TYR A 8 11.46 -5.22 -2.92
CA TYR A 8 10.59 -4.20 -3.49
C TYR A 8 9.50 -4.77 -4.40
N ALA A 9 8.31 -4.21 -4.28
CA ALA A 9 7.21 -4.47 -5.20
C ALA A 9 6.40 -3.19 -5.43
N ALA A 10 5.95 -2.96 -6.67
CA ALA A 10 5.15 -1.80 -7.02
C ALA A 10 4.00 -2.12 -7.98
N PHE A 11 2.81 -1.63 -7.63
CA PHE A 11 1.54 -1.92 -8.27
C PHE A 11 0.77 -0.63 -8.58
N ARG A 12 -0.09 -0.69 -9.59
CA ARG A 12 -1.10 0.34 -9.83
C ARG A 12 -2.40 -0.08 -9.17
N TRP A 13 -2.97 0.80 -8.35
CA TRP A 13 -4.30 0.60 -7.79
C TRP A 13 -5.29 1.38 -8.64
N LEU A 14 -6.05 0.67 -9.47
CA LEU A 14 -7.03 1.22 -10.38
C LEU A 14 -8.23 1.79 -9.61
N ALA A 15 -8.69 2.98 -10.00
CA ALA A 15 -9.91 3.58 -9.46
C ALA A 15 -11.15 2.79 -9.86
N ASP A 16 -11.13 2.18 -11.07
CA ASP A 16 -12.09 1.20 -11.53
C ASP A 16 -11.35 -0.10 -11.88
N ALA A 17 -11.55 -1.15 -11.08
CA ALA A 17 -10.89 -2.43 -11.30
C ALA A 17 -11.37 -3.17 -12.58
N SER A 18 -12.48 -2.73 -13.18
CA SER A 18 -12.99 -3.28 -14.44
C SER A 18 -12.41 -2.60 -15.68
N ASP A 19 -11.79 -1.43 -15.53
CA ASP A 19 -11.16 -0.66 -16.59
C ASP A 19 -9.64 -0.54 -16.37
N PRO A 20 -8.82 -1.26 -17.16
CA PRO A 20 -7.36 -1.25 -17.02
C PRO A 20 -6.73 0.11 -17.37
N ASP A 21 -7.44 0.98 -18.09
CA ASP A 21 -6.97 2.31 -18.46
C ASP A 21 -7.46 3.40 -17.49
N SER A 22 -8.18 3.01 -16.43
CA SER A 22 -8.67 3.94 -15.42
C SER A 22 -7.52 4.60 -14.66
N GLU A 23 -7.82 5.79 -14.11
CA GLU A 23 -6.89 6.50 -13.23
C GLU A 23 -6.45 5.61 -12.08
N SER A 24 -5.21 5.78 -11.64
CA SER A 24 -4.65 4.92 -10.58
C SER A 24 -3.65 5.65 -9.70
N THR A 25 -3.54 5.16 -8.46
CA THR A 25 -2.41 5.47 -7.60
C THR A 25 -1.28 4.46 -7.81
N LEU A 26 -0.06 4.82 -7.41
CA LEU A 26 1.08 3.92 -7.34
C LEU A 26 1.25 3.48 -5.90
N VAL A 27 1.17 2.18 -5.65
CA VAL A 27 1.49 1.57 -4.35
C VAL A 27 2.85 0.92 -4.46
N GLU A 28 3.74 1.25 -3.54
CA GLU A 28 5.09 0.71 -3.44
C GLU A 28 5.32 0.10 -2.06
N PHE A 29 5.95 -1.07 -2.07
CA PHE A 29 6.35 -1.83 -0.89
C PHE A 29 7.87 -1.93 -0.84
N TRP A 30 8.44 -1.74 0.34
CA TRP A 30 9.85 -2.00 0.60
C TRP A 30 10.00 -2.89 1.82
N ILE A 31 10.91 -3.84 1.73
CA ILE A 31 11.32 -4.70 2.84
C ILE A 31 12.79 -4.42 3.13
N ALA A 32 13.08 -4.01 4.36
CA ALA A 32 14.43 -3.86 4.89
C ALA A 32 14.63 -4.82 6.07
N ASP A 33 15.81 -5.44 6.15
CA ASP A 33 16.19 -6.26 7.30
C ASP A 33 16.35 -5.39 8.56
N SER A 34 15.86 -5.87 9.71
CA SER A 34 16.00 -5.21 11.01
C SER A 34 16.85 -5.98 12.01
N GLY A 35 17.43 -7.12 11.61
CA GLY A 35 18.21 -8.04 12.44
C GLY A 35 17.37 -9.06 13.22
N SER A 36 16.12 -8.73 13.56
CA SER A 36 15.18 -9.64 14.24
C SER A 36 13.90 -9.89 13.43
N GLY A 37 13.90 -9.50 12.16
CA GLY A 37 12.74 -9.51 11.28
C GLY A 37 12.91 -8.52 10.15
N VAL A 38 11.82 -7.89 9.74
CA VAL A 38 11.83 -6.89 8.66
C VAL A 38 11.08 -5.63 9.05
N ILE A 39 11.49 -4.50 8.47
CA ILE A 39 10.69 -3.29 8.37
C ILE A 39 10.00 -3.32 7.02
N LEU A 40 8.68 -3.43 7.04
CA LEU A 40 7.83 -3.22 5.87
C LEU A 40 7.42 -1.75 5.80
N LYS A 41 7.71 -1.10 4.67
CA LYS A 41 7.24 0.26 4.37
C LYS A 41 6.30 0.21 3.17
N VAL A 42 5.20 0.94 3.26
CA VAL A 42 4.27 1.16 2.14
C VAL A 42 4.16 2.64 1.85
N VAL A 43 4.18 3.00 0.58
CA VAL A 43 3.85 4.35 0.10
C VAL A 43 2.83 4.21 -1.01
N GLU A 44 1.72 4.93 -0.88
CA GLU A 44 0.78 5.13 -1.97
C GLU A 44 0.82 6.59 -2.42
N SER A 45 1.00 6.81 -3.72
CA SER A 45 1.15 8.14 -4.32
C SER A 45 0.26 8.33 -5.54
N GLY A 46 0.04 9.59 -5.94
CA GLY A 46 -0.73 9.93 -7.15
C GLY A 46 -2.14 10.46 -6.90
N PHE A 47 -2.59 10.58 -5.66
CA PHE A 47 -3.94 11.08 -5.32
C PHE A 47 -4.30 12.44 -5.95
N ALA A 48 -3.33 13.35 -6.07
CA ALA A 48 -3.55 14.66 -6.67
C ALA A 48 -3.87 14.62 -8.17
N ALA A 49 -3.48 13.54 -8.86
CA ALA A 49 -3.73 13.34 -10.29
C ALA A 49 -5.09 12.68 -10.57
N LEU A 50 -5.81 12.22 -9.54
CA LEU A 50 -7.13 11.62 -9.72
C LEU A 50 -8.15 12.68 -10.13
N SER A 51 -9.18 12.29 -10.85
CA SER A 51 -10.34 13.12 -11.15
C SER A 51 -11.21 13.39 -9.91
N GLY A 52 -12.08 14.39 -10.03
CA GLY A 52 -12.99 14.82 -8.95
C GLY A 52 -12.55 16.10 -8.26
N SER A 53 -13.28 16.47 -7.21
CA SER A 53 -12.97 17.66 -6.41
C SER A 53 -11.77 17.42 -5.48
N ASP A 54 -11.17 18.49 -4.97
CA ASP A 54 -10.11 18.38 -3.96
C ASP A 54 -10.61 17.70 -2.68
N ALA A 55 -11.89 17.87 -2.34
CA ALA A 55 -12.52 17.17 -1.23
C ALA A 55 -12.59 15.65 -1.49
N ASP A 56 -12.95 15.22 -2.70
CA ASP A 56 -12.99 13.80 -3.08
C ASP A 56 -11.59 13.17 -3.03
N ARG A 57 -10.58 13.87 -3.57
CA ARG A 57 -9.18 13.43 -3.53
C ARG A 57 -8.68 13.31 -2.09
N ARG A 58 -9.01 14.29 -1.25
CA ARG A 58 -8.66 14.29 0.17
C ARG A 58 -9.31 13.15 0.92
N ALA A 59 -10.60 12.89 0.67
CA ALA A 59 -11.31 11.77 1.28
C ALA A 59 -10.69 10.41 0.91
N LYS A 60 -10.31 10.22 -0.37
CA LYS A 60 -9.57 9.03 -0.82
C LYS A 60 -8.21 8.90 -0.13
N PHE A 61 -7.44 9.99 -0.05
CA PHE A 61 -6.15 10.00 0.63
C PHE A 61 -6.26 9.63 2.11
N ASP A 62 -7.19 10.25 2.84
CA ASP A 62 -7.39 10.00 4.27
C ASP A 62 -7.90 8.57 4.51
N GLY A 63 -8.83 8.09 3.66
CA GLY A 63 -9.35 6.71 3.72
C GLY A 63 -8.27 5.65 3.48
N ASN A 64 -7.47 5.81 2.41
CA ASN A 64 -6.38 4.87 2.13
C ASN A 64 -5.28 4.94 3.19
N THR A 65 -4.98 6.12 3.73
CA THR A 65 -4.04 6.28 4.84
C THR A 65 -4.49 5.46 6.06
N GLU A 66 -5.78 5.49 6.39
CA GLU A 66 -6.30 4.71 7.51
C GLU A 66 -6.33 3.20 7.20
N GLY A 67 -6.76 2.82 6.00
CA GLY A 67 -6.74 1.44 5.53
C GLY A 67 -5.34 0.81 5.64
N TRP A 68 -4.30 1.52 5.16
CA TRP A 68 -2.93 1.01 5.24
C TRP A 68 -2.44 0.76 6.67
N LYS A 69 -2.83 1.60 7.64
CA LYS A 69 -2.47 1.33 9.05
C LYS A 69 -3.10 0.03 9.55
N ILE A 70 -4.36 -0.19 9.22
CA ILE A 70 -5.09 -1.42 9.61
C ILE A 70 -4.43 -2.64 8.97
N GLU A 71 -4.21 -2.61 7.66
CA GLU A 71 -3.63 -3.74 6.93
C GLU A 71 -2.21 -4.07 7.40
N LEU A 72 -1.38 -3.06 7.69
CA LEU A 72 -0.02 -3.30 8.19
C LEU A 72 -0.01 -3.89 9.60
N GLU A 73 -0.94 -3.49 10.48
CA GLU A 73 -1.08 -4.10 11.80
C GLU A 73 -1.63 -5.54 11.72
N LEU A 74 -2.54 -5.82 10.78
CA LEU A 74 -3.02 -7.18 10.50
C LEU A 74 -1.88 -8.07 9.98
N ALA A 75 -1.09 -7.58 9.04
CA ALA A 75 0.07 -8.30 8.51
C ALA A 75 1.09 -8.60 9.62
N ARG A 76 1.41 -7.61 10.46
CA ARG A 76 2.28 -7.79 11.63
C ARG A 76 1.71 -8.84 12.59
N THR A 77 0.41 -8.77 12.89
CA THR A 77 -0.27 -9.72 13.78
C THR A 77 -0.22 -11.13 13.20
N HIS A 78 -0.54 -11.31 11.93
CA HIS A 78 -0.51 -12.61 11.26
C HIS A 78 0.88 -13.26 11.36
N LEU A 79 1.94 -12.51 11.06
CA LEU A 79 3.31 -13.01 11.08
C LEU A 79 3.85 -13.29 12.48
N THR A 80 3.37 -12.57 13.51
CA THR A 80 3.86 -12.72 14.90
C THR A 80 2.99 -13.63 15.76
N SER A 81 1.72 -13.82 15.41
CA SER A 81 0.77 -14.67 16.13
C SER A 81 1.12 -16.17 16.06
N GLY A 82 1.89 -16.60 15.05
CA GLY A 82 2.45 -17.95 14.95
C GLY A 82 3.79 -18.16 15.68
N SER A 83 4.38 -17.14 16.30
CA SER A 83 5.72 -17.21 16.93
C SER A 83 5.70 -17.66 18.41
N ARG A 84 4.62 -18.30 18.88
CA ARG A 84 4.58 -19.01 20.17
C ARG A 84 4.58 -20.52 19.93
N ALA A 85 5.78 -21.07 19.80
CA ALA A 85 6.10 -22.48 20.08
C ALA A 85 7.48 -22.52 20.74
#